data_AF-A0AA42E7L1-F1
#
_entry.id   AF-A0AA42E7L1-F1
#
_cell.length_a   1.000
_cell.length_b   1.000
_cell.length_c   1.000
_cell.angle_alpha   90.00
_cell.angle_beta   90.00
_cell.angle_gamma   90.00
#
_symmetry.space_group_name_H-M   'P 1'
#
loop_
_entity.id
_entity.type
_entity.pdbx_description
1 polymer ?
#
loop_
_entity_poly.entity_id
_entity_poly.type
_entity_poly.pdbx_seq_one_letter_code
_entity_poly.pdbx_strand_id
1 'polypeptide(L)'
;PAAGAPKAIACSGVFAKSSTHLALATAFDAKNVDFTEVDGPEGSKLNASVLFPTEPKRRLEVLWQNEAARSDIALIVITGQSAWTGPKGLKLGLGLAQLEKINGKPFKLSGFDQDNGGSVVDWQGGALDALPGGCKVGIRLVPDAKATDAAKAQAAGKEFVSTDAAVKGVKPSVAEILFGYPQQQ
;
A
#
# COMPACT_ATOMS: atom_id res chain seq x y z
N PRO A 1 19.81 16.13 17.63
CA PRO A 1 19.56 15.65 16.24
C PRO A 1 18.87 14.28 16.27
N ALA A 2 17.55 14.24 16.12
CA ALA A 2 16.82 12.97 16.06
C ALA A 2 17.15 12.28 14.73
N ALA A 3 17.92 11.20 14.81
CA ALA A 3 18.17 10.32 13.68
C ALA A 3 16.81 9.87 13.11
N GLY A 4 16.61 10.12 11.81
CA GLY A 4 15.33 9.93 11.15
C GLY A 4 14.81 8.51 11.37
N ALA A 5 13.59 8.41 11.88
CA ALA A 5 12.85 7.17 11.97
C ALA A 5 12.94 6.39 10.63
N PRO A 6 13.03 5.05 10.66
CA PRO A 6 13.13 4.26 9.44
C PRO A 6 12.01 4.66 8.50
N LYS A 7 12.31 5.02 7.25
CA LYS A 7 11.27 5.32 6.24
C LYS A 7 10.85 4.07 5.48
N ALA A 8 11.18 2.88 5.98
CA ALA A 8 11.00 1.63 5.26
C ALA A 8 10.20 0.60 6.08
N ILE A 9 9.18 0.02 5.44
CA ILE A 9 8.42 -1.11 5.97
C ILE A 9 9.19 -2.40 5.70
N ALA A 10 9.46 -3.16 6.75
CA ALA A 10 10.29 -4.37 6.68
C ALA A 10 9.54 -5.66 7.08
N CYS A 11 8.21 -5.59 7.26
CA CYS A 11 7.37 -6.74 7.66
C CYS A 11 7.92 -7.52 8.88
N SER A 12 8.60 -6.82 9.77
CA SER A 12 9.35 -7.33 10.91
C SER A 12 9.54 -6.23 11.95
N GLY A 13 10.01 -6.59 13.15
CA GLY A 13 10.17 -5.64 14.25
C GLY A 13 8.85 -4.93 14.58
N VAL A 14 8.88 -3.60 14.63
CA VAL A 14 7.69 -2.76 14.90
C VAL A 14 6.60 -2.86 13.82
N PHE A 15 6.93 -3.42 12.65
CA PHE A 15 6.00 -3.70 11.57
C PHE A 15 5.70 -5.19 11.41
N ALA A 16 6.08 -6.04 12.36
CA ALA A 16 5.74 -7.46 12.35
C ALA A 16 4.26 -7.69 12.64
N LYS A 17 3.75 -8.89 12.28
CA LYS A 17 2.37 -9.30 12.54
C LYS A 17 1.94 -9.05 13.99
N SER A 18 2.75 -9.41 14.98
CA SER A 18 2.43 -9.31 16.42
C SER A 18 2.71 -7.94 17.04
N SER A 19 2.87 -6.88 16.24
CA SER A 19 3.10 -5.53 16.76
C SER A 19 1.85 -4.98 17.47
N THR A 20 2.03 -3.86 18.17
CA THR A 20 0.97 -3.17 18.91
C THR A 20 1.10 -1.66 18.76
N HIS A 21 0.01 -0.94 19.04
CA HIS A 21 0.05 0.52 19.11
C HIS A 21 1.12 1.02 20.09
N LEU A 22 1.27 0.36 21.25
CA LEU A 22 2.30 0.71 22.22
C LEU A 22 3.72 0.52 21.66
N ALA A 23 3.96 -0.54 20.89
CA ALA A 23 5.25 -0.77 20.24
C ALA A 23 5.57 0.33 19.23
N LEU A 24 4.57 0.77 18.45
CA LEU A 24 4.71 1.91 17.53
C LEU A 24 4.99 3.22 18.30
N ALA A 25 4.19 3.53 19.32
CA ALA A 25 4.37 4.72 20.15
C ALA A 25 5.76 4.76 20.83
N THR A 26 6.26 3.61 21.28
CA THR A 26 7.61 3.50 21.87
C THR A 26 8.70 3.77 20.83
N ALA A 27 8.55 3.23 19.62
CA ALA A 27 9.56 3.34 18.57
C ALA A 27 9.58 4.71 17.88
N PHE A 28 8.43 5.36 17.75
CA PHE A 28 8.27 6.61 16.99
C PHE A 28 8.03 7.84 17.88
N ASP A 29 8.10 7.69 19.21
CA ASP A 29 7.65 8.65 20.23
C ASP A 29 6.12 8.80 20.22
N ALA A 30 5.49 8.60 21.39
CA ALA A 30 4.04 8.55 21.54
C ALA A 30 3.34 9.82 21.03
N LYS A 31 4.01 10.97 21.08
CA LYS A 31 3.45 12.23 20.53
C LYS A 31 3.27 12.24 19.02
N ASN A 32 3.90 11.29 18.32
CA ASN A 32 3.85 11.15 16.87
C ASN A 32 2.92 10.01 16.45
N VAL A 33 2.19 9.37 17.38
CA VAL A 33 1.33 8.23 17.08
C VAL A 33 -0.04 8.44 17.71
N ASP A 34 -1.03 8.70 16.86
CA ASP A 34 -2.42 8.85 17.29
C ASP A 34 -3.22 7.59 16.98
N PHE A 35 -4.27 7.33 17.75
CA PHE A 35 -5.29 6.35 17.39
C PHE A 35 -6.56 7.09 17.00
N THR A 36 -6.94 7.03 15.72
CA THR A 36 -8.00 7.86 15.16
C THR A 36 -8.65 7.19 13.94
N GLU A 37 -9.76 7.75 13.48
CA GLU A 37 -10.45 7.29 12.28
C GLU A 37 -9.70 7.73 11.01
N VAL A 38 -9.58 6.79 10.07
CA VAL A 38 -9.05 7.01 8.71
C VAL A 38 -10.09 6.62 7.68
N ASP A 39 -9.93 7.09 6.45
CA ASP A 39 -10.81 6.73 5.35
C ASP A 39 -10.60 5.27 4.96
N GLY A 40 -11.70 4.52 4.88
CA GLY A 40 -11.74 3.15 4.40
C GLY A 40 -12.39 3.01 3.03
N PRO A 41 -12.53 1.77 2.53
CA PRO A 41 -13.26 1.48 1.30
C PRO A 41 -14.70 1.99 1.36
N GLU A 42 -15.26 2.37 0.21
CA GLU A 42 -16.66 2.75 0.05
C GLU A 42 -17.12 3.92 0.97
N GLY A 43 -16.17 4.78 1.38
CA GLY A 43 -16.45 5.91 2.26
C GLY A 43 -16.64 5.54 3.74
N SER A 44 -16.34 4.30 4.11
CA SER A 44 -16.31 3.88 5.52
C SER A 44 -15.22 4.60 6.33
N LYS A 45 -15.35 4.58 7.65
CA LYS A 45 -14.32 5.03 8.59
C LYS A 45 -13.77 3.83 9.33
N LEU A 46 -12.44 3.75 9.42
CA LEU A 46 -11.73 2.66 10.09
C LEU A 46 -10.85 3.22 11.18
N ASN A 47 -10.80 2.58 12.34
CA ASN A 47 -9.87 2.98 13.38
C ASN A 47 -8.46 2.48 13.07
N ALA A 48 -7.48 3.38 13.10
CA ALA A 48 -6.09 3.07 12.84
C ALA A 48 -5.16 3.78 13.82
N SER A 49 -3.97 3.21 14.01
CA SER A 49 -2.83 3.96 14.52
C SER A 49 -2.19 4.74 13.39
N VAL A 50 -2.14 6.05 13.52
CA VAL A 50 -1.57 6.97 12.55
C VAL A 50 -0.23 7.48 13.07
N LEU A 51 0.84 7.13 12.37
CA LEU A 51 2.16 7.72 12.61
C LEU A 51 2.24 9.06 11.87
N PHE A 52 2.76 10.07 12.54
CA PHE A 52 2.96 11.44 12.05
C PHE A 52 1.72 12.02 11.35
N PRO A 53 0.56 12.10 12.03
CA PRO A 53 -0.72 12.49 11.43
C PRO A 53 -0.70 13.86 10.76
N THR A 54 0.11 14.79 11.27
CA THR A 54 0.23 16.17 10.78
C THR A 54 1.35 16.37 9.76
N GLU A 55 2.12 15.33 9.43
CA GLU A 55 3.25 15.41 8.49
C GLU A 55 3.00 14.51 7.27
N PRO A 56 2.38 15.02 6.18
CA PRO A 56 1.93 14.20 5.06
C PRO A 56 2.99 13.28 4.44
N LYS A 57 4.25 13.71 4.42
CA LYS A 57 5.38 12.91 3.89
C LYS A 57 5.85 11.79 4.82
N ARG A 58 5.47 11.82 6.09
CA ARG A 58 5.81 10.81 7.11
C ARG A 58 4.59 10.04 7.59
N ARG A 59 3.40 10.41 7.10
CA ARG A 59 2.15 9.78 7.49
C ARG A 59 2.13 8.30 7.10
N LEU A 60 1.76 7.45 8.05
CA LEU A 60 1.58 6.00 7.85
C LEU A 60 0.38 5.53 8.68
N GLU A 61 -0.46 4.66 8.13
CA GLU A 61 -1.63 4.11 8.82
C GLU A 61 -1.39 2.65 9.12
N VAL A 62 -1.76 2.23 10.33
CA VAL A 62 -1.66 0.85 10.78
C VAL A 62 -3.00 0.44 11.37
N LEU A 63 -3.67 -0.49 10.69
CA LEU A 63 -4.92 -1.11 11.13
C LEU A 63 -4.60 -2.41 11.86
N TRP A 64 -5.47 -2.75 12.82
CA TRP A 64 -5.27 -3.87 13.74
C TRP A 64 -6.28 -4.99 13.49
N GLN A 65 -5.85 -6.23 13.63
CA GLN A 65 -6.72 -7.40 13.66
C GLN A 65 -7.55 -7.40 14.95
N ASN A 66 -6.92 -7.06 16.07
CA ASN A 66 -7.60 -6.81 17.33
C ASN A 66 -7.65 -5.31 17.59
N GLU A 67 -8.70 -4.66 17.08
CA GLU A 67 -8.88 -3.21 17.22
C GLU A 67 -9.00 -2.78 18.69
N ALA A 68 -9.73 -3.54 19.51
CA ALA A 68 -9.94 -3.22 20.93
C ALA A 68 -8.63 -3.22 21.72
N ALA A 69 -7.74 -4.18 21.47
CA ALA A 69 -6.42 -4.24 22.08
C ALA A 69 -5.36 -3.42 21.33
N ARG A 70 -5.68 -2.93 20.13
CA ARG A 70 -4.74 -2.28 19.19
C ARG A 70 -3.49 -3.13 18.98
N SER A 71 -3.70 -4.42 18.79
CA SER A 71 -2.67 -5.43 18.62
C SER A 71 -2.89 -6.21 17.33
N ASP A 72 -1.80 -6.82 16.89
CA ASP A 72 -1.73 -7.67 15.71
C ASP A 72 -2.04 -6.89 14.43
N ILE A 73 -1.01 -6.51 13.66
CA ILE A 73 -1.20 -5.71 12.46
C ILE A 73 -2.07 -6.47 11.47
N ALA A 74 -3.16 -5.83 11.03
CA ALA A 74 -3.96 -6.28 9.90
C ALA A 74 -3.37 -5.76 8.60
N LEU A 75 -3.14 -4.44 8.55
CA LEU A 75 -2.78 -3.73 7.35
C LEU A 75 -1.94 -2.51 7.69
N ILE A 76 -0.87 -2.28 6.92
CA ILE A 76 -0.14 -1.01 6.91
C ILE A 76 -0.43 -0.35 5.57
N VAL A 77 -0.85 0.92 5.59
CA VAL A 77 -1.23 1.68 4.40
C VAL A 77 -0.23 2.81 4.17
N ILE A 78 0.36 2.81 2.97
CA ILE A 78 1.14 3.94 2.43
C ILE A 78 0.29 4.56 1.32
N THR A 79 -0.15 5.81 1.52
CA THR A 79 -1.02 6.54 0.58
C THR A 79 -0.74 8.05 0.62
N GLY A 80 -1.40 8.81 -0.25
CA GLY A 80 -1.31 10.27 -0.32
C GLY A 80 0.10 10.76 -0.65
N GLN A 81 0.68 11.59 0.22
CA GLN A 81 2.02 12.18 0.02
C GLN A 81 3.13 11.42 0.77
N SER A 82 2.81 10.26 1.33
CA SER A 82 3.72 9.49 2.16
C SER A 82 4.99 9.11 1.43
N ALA A 83 6.14 9.34 2.06
CA ALA A 83 7.47 9.01 1.53
C ALA A 83 8.01 7.69 2.11
N TRP A 84 7.16 6.91 2.78
CA TRP A 84 7.50 5.57 3.23
C TRP A 84 7.73 4.65 2.03
N THR A 85 8.70 3.76 2.17
CA THR A 85 9.07 2.77 1.16
C THR A 85 8.78 1.37 1.67
N GLY A 86 8.42 0.46 0.78
CA GLY A 86 8.40 -0.97 1.05
C GLY A 86 9.72 -1.66 0.66
N PRO A 87 9.76 -2.99 0.81
CA PRO A 87 10.86 -3.81 0.31
C PRO A 87 11.15 -3.54 -1.18
N LYS A 88 12.41 -3.72 -1.58
CA LYS A 88 12.88 -3.56 -2.97
C LYS A 88 12.66 -2.16 -3.58
N GLY A 89 12.47 -1.14 -2.73
CA GLY A 89 12.30 0.24 -3.16
C GLY A 89 10.88 0.57 -3.63
N LEU A 90 9.89 -0.27 -3.29
CA LEU A 90 8.48 0.06 -3.48
C LEU A 90 8.14 1.40 -2.83
N LYS A 91 7.45 2.27 -3.55
CA LYS A 91 7.02 3.59 -3.08
C LYS A 91 5.91 4.14 -3.96
N LEU A 92 5.21 5.16 -3.47
CA LEU A 92 4.21 5.90 -4.23
C LEU A 92 4.84 6.56 -5.48
N GLY A 93 4.03 6.68 -6.53
CA GLY A 93 4.40 7.30 -7.80
C GLY A 93 5.30 6.47 -8.71
N LEU A 94 5.64 5.23 -8.34
CA LEU A 94 6.33 4.32 -9.27
C LEU A 94 5.45 4.08 -10.50
N GLY A 95 6.02 4.23 -11.69
CA GLY A 95 5.33 3.90 -12.93
C GLY A 95 5.26 2.38 -13.16
N LEU A 96 4.32 1.97 -14.00
CA LEU A 96 4.09 0.56 -14.36
C LEU A 96 5.36 -0.23 -14.67
N ALA A 97 6.23 0.29 -15.56
CA ALA A 97 7.46 -0.40 -15.95
C ALA A 97 8.47 -0.57 -14.79
N GLN A 98 8.51 0.39 -13.86
CA GLN A 98 9.37 0.27 -12.67
C GLN A 98 8.81 -0.78 -11.72
N LEU A 99 7.49 -0.84 -11.56
CA LEU A 99 6.85 -1.86 -10.75
C LEU A 99 7.04 -3.26 -11.34
N GLU A 100 6.91 -3.44 -12.65
CA GLU A 100 7.25 -4.69 -13.35
C GLU A 100 8.69 -5.10 -13.10
N LYS A 101 9.64 -4.15 -13.15
CA LYS A 101 11.06 -4.41 -12.86
C LYS A 101 11.27 -4.87 -11.42
N ILE A 102 10.58 -4.28 -10.44
CA ILE A 102 10.64 -4.71 -9.03
C ILE A 102 10.05 -6.11 -8.87
N ASN A 103 8.93 -6.39 -9.54
CA ASN A 103 8.30 -7.70 -9.52
C ASN A 103 9.09 -8.75 -10.32
N GLY A 104 9.95 -8.33 -11.24
CA GLY A 104 10.76 -9.18 -12.11
C GLY A 104 9.99 -9.81 -13.28
N LYS A 105 8.67 -9.63 -13.36
CA LYS A 105 7.80 -10.09 -14.46
C LYS A 105 6.45 -9.36 -14.48
N PRO A 106 5.68 -9.49 -15.57
CA PRO A 106 4.31 -8.97 -15.63
C PRO A 106 3.43 -9.54 -14.51
N PHE A 107 2.42 -8.77 -14.12
CA PHE A 107 1.42 -9.12 -13.10
C PHE A 107 0.01 -8.84 -13.63
N LYS A 108 -1.04 -9.29 -12.94
CA LYS A 108 -2.42 -8.98 -13.28
C LYS A 108 -2.99 -7.89 -12.38
N LEU A 109 -3.86 -7.07 -12.95
CA LEU A 109 -4.57 -6.01 -12.25
C LEU A 109 -6.03 -5.89 -12.74
N SER A 110 -6.91 -5.38 -11.90
CA SER A 110 -8.28 -5.03 -12.28
C SER A 110 -8.30 -3.80 -13.21
N GLY A 111 -9.39 -3.64 -13.97
CA GLY A 111 -9.68 -2.43 -14.72
C GLY A 111 -9.80 -1.19 -13.80
N PHE A 112 -9.65 0.01 -14.37
CA PHE A 112 -9.52 1.26 -13.60
C PHE A 112 -10.85 1.98 -13.29
N ASP A 113 -11.99 1.43 -13.73
CA ASP A 113 -13.33 2.03 -13.65
C ASP A 113 -14.12 1.62 -12.39
N GLN A 114 -13.61 0.66 -11.63
CA GLN A 114 -14.20 0.20 -10.37
C GLN A 114 -13.69 1.03 -9.17
N ASP A 115 -14.41 1.02 -8.05
CA ASP A 115 -14.03 1.78 -6.85
C ASP A 115 -12.62 1.40 -6.33
N ASN A 116 -12.27 0.11 -6.41
CA ASN A 116 -10.92 -0.42 -6.15
C ASN A 116 -10.16 -0.75 -7.44
N GLY A 117 -10.46 -0.03 -8.52
CA GLY A 117 -9.88 -0.24 -9.84
C GLY A 117 -8.36 -0.04 -9.87
N GLY A 118 -7.69 -0.72 -10.80
CA GLY A 118 -6.24 -0.70 -10.92
C GLY A 118 -5.50 -1.44 -9.80
N SER A 119 -6.20 -2.25 -9.02
CA SER A 119 -5.60 -3.08 -7.96
C SER A 119 -4.89 -4.28 -8.57
N VAL A 120 -3.69 -4.59 -8.10
CA VAL A 120 -2.98 -5.81 -8.46
C VAL A 120 -3.71 -7.00 -7.84
N VAL A 121 -4.12 -7.96 -8.67
CA VAL A 121 -4.88 -9.15 -8.25
C VAL A 121 -4.01 -10.41 -8.23
N ASP A 122 -2.91 -10.43 -8.97
CA ASP A 122 -2.00 -11.58 -9.04
C ASP A 122 -0.59 -11.14 -9.46
N TRP A 123 0.41 -11.38 -8.62
CA TRP A 123 1.83 -11.07 -8.91
C TRP A 123 2.46 -12.03 -9.92
N GLN A 124 1.70 -13.05 -10.35
CA GLN A 124 2.05 -14.07 -11.31
C GLN A 124 3.28 -14.88 -10.90
N GLY A 125 3.49 -15.08 -9.59
CA GLY A 125 4.67 -15.74 -9.01
C GLY A 125 5.92 -14.86 -8.93
N GLY A 126 5.73 -13.53 -8.96
CA GLY A 126 6.80 -12.54 -9.04
C GLY A 126 7.48 -12.29 -7.70
N ALA A 127 8.46 -11.39 -7.73
CA ALA A 127 9.27 -11.06 -6.57
C ALA A 127 8.47 -10.37 -5.43
N LEU A 128 7.22 -9.96 -5.70
CA LEU A 128 6.28 -9.37 -4.76
C LEU A 128 5.18 -10.34 -4.30
N ASP A 129 5.13 -11.56 -4.84
CA ASP A 129 4.11 -12.56 -4.50
C ASP A 129 4.28 -13.11 -3.07
N ALA A 130 5.52 -13.12 -2.59
CA ALA A 130 5.85 -13.44 -1.21
C ALA A 130 6.93 -12.49 -0.70
N LEU A 131 6.67 -11.87 0.46
CA LEU A 131 7.65 -11.06 1.17
C LEU A 131 8.15 -11.79 2.42
N PRO A 132 9.41 -11.58 2.83
CA PRO A 132 9.89 -12.04 4.12
C PRO A 132 8.99 -11.55 5.26
N GLY A 133 8.89 -12.35 6.33
CA GLY A 133 8.06 -12.00 7.50
C GLY A 133 6.57 -12.35 7.36
N GLY A 134 6.16 -13.02 6.28
CA GLY A 134 4.79 -13.51 6.09
C GLY A 134 3.78 -12.43 5.69
N CYS A 135 4.26 -11.26 5.29
CA CYS A 135 3.42 -10.20 4.76
C CYS A 135 3.11 -10.41 3.27
N LYS A 136 1.93 -9.99 2.86
CA LYS A 136 1.51 -9.83 1.47
C LYS A 136 1.47 -8.35 1.12
N VAL A 137 1.89 -8.02 -0.10
CA VAL A 137 1.77 -6.66 -0.62
C VAL A 137 0.57 -6.55 -1.56
N GLY A 138 -0.29 -5.57 -1.30
CA GLY A 138 -1.30 -5.06 -2.22
C GLY A 138 -0.83 -3.75 -2.82
N ILE A 139 -1.11 -3.53 -4.10
CA ILE A 139 -0.83 -2.26 -4.79
C ILE A 139 -2.05 -1.85 -5.57
N ARG A 140 -2.40 -0.56 -5.48
CA ARG A 140 -3.37 0.07 -6.37
C ARG A 140 -2.68 1.10 -7.24
N LEU A 141 -2.87 0.98 -8.53
CA LEU A 141 -2.42 1.96 -9.50
C LEU A 141 -3.58 2.87 -9.91
N VAL A 142 -3.25 4.12 -10.24
CA VAL A 142 -4.20 5.07 -10.83
C VAL A 142 -3.71 5.51 -12.21
N PRO A 143 -4.61 5.74 -13.18
CA PRO A 143 -4.26 6.33 -14.47
C PRO A 143 -3.54 7.66 -14.31
N ASP A 144 -2.68 8.00 -15.27
CA ASP A 144 -2.13 9.36 -15.37
C ASP A 144 -3.28 10.36 -15.48
N ALA A 145 -3.19 11.48 -14.75
CA ALA A 145 -4.22 12.51 -14.75
C ALA A 145 -4.50 13.08 -16.17
N LYS A 146 -3.53 12.97 -17.09
CA LYS A 146 -3.61 13.40 -18.49
C LYS A 146 -4.06 12.30 -19.44
N ALA A 147 -4.35 11.09 -18.95
CA ALA A 147 -4.91 10.03 -19.79
C ALA A 147 -6.29 10.46 -20.34
N THR A 148 -6.51 10.25 -21.64
CA THR A 148 -7.77 10.60 -22.29
C THR A 148 -8.89 9.66 -21.85
N ASP A 149 -10.15 10.11 -21.94
CA ASP A 149 -11.30 9.27 -21.57
C ASP A 149 -11.39 8.02 -22.44
N ALA A 150 -11.01 8.12 -23.72
CA ALA A 150 -10.91 6.97 -24.61
C ALA A 150 -9.87 5.95 -24.11
N ALA A 151 -8.70 6.39 -23.63
CA ALA A 151 -7.69 5.50 -23.09
C ALA A 151 -8.16 4.84 -21.77
N LYS A 152 -8.83 5.61 -20.90
CA LYS A 152 -9.42 5.08 -19.66
C LYS A 152 -10.50 4.04 -19.94
N ALA A 153 -11.37 4.29 -20.92
CA ALA A 153 -12.41 3.34 -21.34
C ALA A 153 -11.82 2.03 -21.88
N GLN A 154 -10.67 2.08 -22.54
CA GLN A 154 -9.97 0.86 -23.00
C GLN A 154 -9.38 0.05 -21.84
N ALA A 155 -9.06 0.70 -20.72
CA ALA A 155 -8.50 0.08 -19.52
C ALA A 155 -9.56 -0.23 -18.44
N ALA A 156 -10.84 -0.32 -18.84
CA ALA A 156 -11.98 -0.56 -17.97
C ALA A 156 -12.46 -2.04 -17.99
N GLY A 157 -13.29 -2.39 -17.01
CA GLY A 157 -14.03 -3.64 -16.91
C GLY A 157 -13.22 -4.82 -16.41
N LYS A 158 -12.52 -5.50 -17.32
CA LYS A 158 -11.91 -6.81 -17.09
C LYS A 158 -10.59 -6.73 -16.33
N GLU A 159 -10.05 -7.90 -15.97
CA GLU A 159 -8.64 -8.01 -15.59
C GLU A 159 -7.71 -7.82 -16.79
N PHE A 160 -6.58 -7.20 -16.54
CA PHE A 160 -5.50 -6.99 -17.51
C PHE A 160 -4.22 -7.62 -17.02
N VAL A 161 -3.31 -7.94 -17.95
CA VAL A 161 -1.90 -8.15 -17.64
C VAL A 161 -1.20 -6.79 -17.74
N SER A 162 -0.23 -6.51 -16.89
CA SER A 162 0.49 -5.23 -16.82
C SER A 162 1.11 -4.81 -18.16
N THR A 163 1.44 -5.77 -19.03
CA THR A 163 2.00 -5.50 -20.35
C THR A 163 0.98 -5.11 -21.43
N ASP A 164 -0.31 -5.18 -21.13
CA ASP A 164 -1.40 -4.85 -22.06
C ASP A 164 -1.29 -3.40 -22.56
N ALA A 165 -1.61 -3.18 -23.84
CA ALA A 165 -1.53 -1.87 -24.47
C ALA A 165 -2.49 -0.86 -23.83
N ALA A 166 -3.67 -1.29 -23.37
CA ALA A 166 -4.63 -0.43 -22.68
C ALA A 166 -4.05 0.08 -21.36
N VAL A 167 -3.45 -0.81 -20.57
CA VAL A 167 -2.81 -0.45 -19.29
C VAL A 167 -1.61 0.47 -19.52
N LYS A 168 -0.76 0.18 -20.52
CA LYS A 168 0.35 1.09 -20.88
C LYS A 168 -0.14 2.44 -21.39
N GLY A 169 -1.26 2.46 -22.13
CA GLY A 169 -1.84 3.66 -22.71
C GLY A 169 -2.26 4.69 -21.66
N VAL A 170 -2.72 4.23 -20.49
CA VAL A 170 -3.09 5.12 -19.37
C VAL A 170 -1.93 5.51 -18.45
N LYS A 171 -0.72 5.02 -18.73
CA LYS A 171 0.55 5.34 -18.01
C LYS A 171 0.38 5.37 -16.47
N PRO A 172 -0.13 4.29 -15.86
CA PRO A 172 -0.56 4.34 -14.48
C PRO A 172 0.63 4.38 -13.53
N SER A 173 0.40 4.92 -12.34
CA SER A 173 1.39 4.98 -11.27
C SER A 173 0.81 4.48 -9.95
N VAL A 174 1.67 4.01 -9.06
CA VAL A 174 1.29 3.50 -7.74
C VAL A 174 0.72 4.64 -6.87
N ALA A 175 -0.55 4.54 -6.50
CA ALA A 175 -1.22 5.49 -5.61
C ALA A 175 -1.30 5.00 -4.16
N GLU A 176 -1.25 3.68 -3.97
CA GLU A 176 -1.42 3.05 -2.67
C GLU A 176 -0.61 1.76 -2.60
N ILE A 177 0.00 1.53 -1.43
CA ILE A 177 0.71 0.30 -1.11
C ILE A 177 0.20 -0.19 0.23
N LEU A 178 -0.20 -1.46 0.26
CA LEU A 178 -0.73 -2.15 1.41
C LEU A 178 0.23 -3.26 1.80
N PHE A 179 0.59 -3.34 3.08
CA PHE A 179 1.30 -4.50 3.65
C PHE A 179 0.37 -5.17 4.64
N GLY A 180 -0.17 -6.33 4.26
CA GLY A 180 -1.15 -7.07 5.04
C GLY A 180 -0.61 -8.40 5.55
N TYR A 181 -1.15 -8.88 6.66
CA TYR A 181 -0.92 -10.24 7.14
C TYR A 181 -2.19 -11.05 6.93
N PRO A 182 -2.14 -12.16 6.16
CA PRO A 182 -3.31 -13.00 5.98
C PRO A 182 -3.78 -13.52 7.35
N GLN A 183 -5.08 -13.39 7.61
CA GLN A 183 -5.70 -14.10 8.73
C GLN A 183 -5.46 -15.60 8.49
N GLN A 184 -4.86 -16.26 9.48
CA GLN A 184 -4.80 -17.72 9.47
C GLN A 184 -6.25 -18.17 9.71
N GLN A 185 -6.83 -18.82 8.72
CA GLN A 185 -8.09 -19.54 8.88
C GLN A 185 -7.91 -20.70 9.85
#